data_AF-G5AZW4-F1
#
_entry.id   AF-G5AZW4-F1
#
_cell.length_a   1.000
_cell.length_b   1.000
_cell.length_c   1.000
_cell.angle_alpha   90.00
_cell.angle_beta   90.00
_cell.angle_gamma   90.00
#
_symmetry.space_group_name_H-M   'P 1'
#
loop_
_entity.id
_entity.type
_entity.pdbx_description
1 polymer ?
#
loop_
_entity_poly.entity_id
_entity_poly.type
_entity_poly.pdbx_seq_one_letter_code
_entity_poly.pdbx_strand_id
1 'polypeptide(L)'
;MSSTDLLNALKTIINDPYYKENAMRLSRIHHDQPVKPLDRAVFWIEFVMRHKGAKHLRPLAQNLTWYQYHSLDVIGFLLACVATITFFVIKCCLL
;
A
#
# COMPACT_ATOMS: atom_id res chain seq x y z
N MET A 1 3.20 16.13 -20.96
CA MET A 1 3.86 16.97 -19.94
C MET A 1 4.78 17.94 -20.67
N SER A 2 4.35 19.18 -20.81
CA SER A 2 5.11 20.24 -21.50
C SER A 2 6.07 20.91 -20.52
N SER A 3 7.16 21.49 -21.01
CA SER A 3 8.12 22.27 -20.19
C SER A 3 7.45 23.43 -19.43
N THR A 4 6.34 23.96 -19.96
CA THR A 4 5.52 25.00 -19.34
C THR A 4 4.82 24.51 -18.07
N ASP A 5 4.35 23.25 -18.06
CA ASP A 5 3.66 22.66 -16.91
C ASP A 5 4.63 22.49 -15.74
N LEU A 6 5.86 22.08 -16.06
CA LEU A 6 6.93 21.93 -15.07
C LEU A 6 7.33 23.28 -14.47
N LEU A 7 7.50 24.32 -15.29
CA LEU A 7 7.81 25.67 -14.81
C LEU A 7 6.69 26.24 -13.92
N ASN A 8 5.43 26.01 -14.28
CA ASN A 8 4.29 26.46 -13.49
C ASN A 8 4.23 25.73 -12.14
N ALA A 9 4.37 24.39 -12.12
CA ALA A 9 4.42 23.61 -10.89
C ALA A 9 5.58 24.06 -9.97
N LEU A 10 6.75 24.32 -10.54
CA LEU A 10 7.94 24.75 -9.79
C LEU A 10 7.74 26.15 -9.19
N LYS A 11 7.14 27.08 -9.94
CA LYS A 11 6.73 28.39 -9.42
C LYS A 11 5.71 28.27 -8.28
N THR A 12 4.72 27.37 -8.40
CA THR A 12 3.74 27.15 -7.34
C THR A 12 4.41 26.63 -6.07
N ILE A 13 5.30 25.63 -6.18
CA ILE A 13 6.00 25.04 -5.02
C ILE A 13 6.94 26.04 -4.35
N ILE A 14 7.62 26.91 -5.11
CA ILE A 14 8.54 27.91 -4.55
C ILE A 14 7.79 29.07 -3.89
N ASN A 15 6.71 29.56 -4.51
CA ASN A 15 6.01 30.75 -4.03
C ASN A 15 5.02 30.46 -2.91
N ASP A 16 4.48 29.25 -2.83
CA ASP A 16 3.54 28.88 -1.80
C ASP A 16 4.27 28.30 -0.56
N PRO A 17 4.30 29.05 0.57
CA PRO A 17 4.99 28.61 1.78
C PRO A 17 4.40 27.34 2.39
N TYR A 18 3.14 26.99 2.07
CA TYR A 18 2.49 25.77 2.55
C TYR A 18 3.29 24.50 2.23
N TYR A 19 3.84 24.40 1.00
CA TYR A 19 4.63 23.22 0.60
C TYR A 19 5.92 23.12 1.40
N LYS A 20 6.61 24.26 1.61
CA LYS A 20 7.84 24.32 2.39
C LYS A 20 7.59 23.99 3.86
N GLU A 21 6.55 24.54 4.47
CA GLU A 21 6.20 24.28 5.86
C GLU A 21 5.83 22.82 6.11
N ASN A 22 5.06 22.22 5.21
CA ASN A 22 4.73 20.79 5.30
C ASN A 22 5.96 19.91 5.10
N ALA A 23 6.84 20.24 4.16
CA ALA A 23 8.10 19.51 3.98
C ALA A 23 8.98 19.59 5.24
N MET A 24 9.10 20.77 5.86
CA MET A 24 9.85 20.95 7.11
C MET A 24 9.18 20.25 8.30
N ARG A 25 7.84 20.26 8.37
CA ARG A 25 7.08 19.53 9.39
C ARG A 25 7.30 18.02 9.26
N LEU A 26 7.19 17.49 8.05
CA LEU A 26 7.42 16.08 7.77
C LEU A 26 8.87 15.68 8.06
N SER A 27 9.84 16.52 7.70
CA SER A 27 11.25 16.31 8.04
C SER A 27 11.46 16.24 9.55
N ARG A 28 10.87 17.16 10.33
CA ARG A 28 10.93 17.11 11.80
C ARG A 28 10.36 15.80 12.35
N ILE A 29 9.18 15.39 11.91
CA ILE A 29 8.56 14.12 12.34
C ILE A 29 9.43 12.92 11.96
N HIS A 30 10.08 12.95 10.79
CA HIS A 30 10.95 11.86 10.35
C HIS A 30 12.23 11.76 11.19
N HIS A 31 12.80 12.89 11.60
CA HIS A 31 13.94 12.95 12.52
C HIS A 31 13.57 12.70 13.98
N ASP A 32 12.31 12.94 14.34
CA ASP A 32 11.73 12.71 15.66
C ASP A 32 11.41 11.22 15.87
N GLN A 33 12.44 10.39 15.73
CA GLN A 33 12.38 8.97 16.02
C GLN A 33 13.26 8.66 17.24
N PRO A 34 12.76 7.87 18.21
CA PRO A 34 13.47 7.60 19.46
C PRO A 34 14.76 6.79 19.26
N VAL A 35 14.91 6.13 18.11
CA VAL A 35 16.07 5.30 17.77
C VAL A 35 16.76 5.90 16.55
N LYS A 36 18.08 6.09 16.64
CA LYS A 36 18.86 6.59 15.51
C LYS A 36 18.72 5.63 14.32
N PRO A 37 18.62 6.15 13.08
CA PRO A 37 18.46 5.31 11.90
C PRO A 37 19.62 4.34 11.71
N LEU A 38 20.83 4.71 12.14
CA LEU A 38 22.00 3.84 12.11
C LEU A 38 21.84 2.63 13.04
N ASP A 39 21.45 2.86 14.30
CA ASP A 39 21.25 1.80 15.29
C ASP A 39 20.13 0.86 14.85
N ARG A 40 19.05 1.41 14.26
CA ARG A 40 17.98 0.64 13.65
C ARG A 40 18.49 -0.26 12.51
N ALA A 41 19.34 0.27 11.62
CA ALA A 41 19.92 -0.50 10.53
C ALA A 41 20.85 -1.62 11.04
N VAL A 42 21.70 -1.32 12.01
CA VAL A 42 22.58 -2.32 12.66
C VAL A 42 21.75 -3.43 13.29
N PHE A 43 20.69 -3.09 14.03
CA PHE A 43 19.78 -4.07 14.62
C PHE A 43 19.18 -5.00 13.54
N TRP A 44 18.66 -4.46 12.44
CA TRP A 44 18.08 -5.28 11.37
C TRP A 44 19.12 -6.16 10.67
N ILE A 45 20.33 -5.64 10.41
CA ILE A 45 21.42 -6.40 9.82
C ILE A 45 21.80 -7.57 10.75
N GLU A 46 21.97 -7.30 12.03
CA GLU A 46 22.29 -8.32 13.02
C GLU A 46 21.16 -9.34 13.17
N PHE A 47 19.91 -8.88 13.18
CA PHE A 47 18.74 -9.73 13.24
C PHE A 47 18.67 -10.70 12.05
N VAL A 48 18.94 -10.22 10.83
CA VAL A 48 18.98 -11.03 9.61
C VAL A 48 20.13 -12.05 9.64
N MET A 49 21.31 -11.64 10.12
CA MET A 49 22.46 -12.54 10.28
C MET A 49 22.18 -13.65 11.31
N ARG A 50 21.62 -13.30 12.48
CA ARG A 50 21.28 -14.27 13.54
C ARG A 50 20.21 -15.27 13.10
N HIS A 51 19.25 -14.85 12.26
CA HIS A 51 18.15 -15.69 11.79
C HIS A 51 18.37 -16.28 10.38
N LYS A 52 19.63 -16.39 9.92
CA LYS A 52 20.03 -17.01 8.63
C LYS A 52 19.14 -16.58 7.46
N GLY A 53 18.96 -15.26 7.30
CA GLY A 53 18.22 -14.68 6.17
C GLY A 53 16.74 -14.37 6.43
N ALA A 54 16.27 -14.50 7.68
CA ALA A 54 14.95 -14.01 8.11
C ALA A 54 13.82 -14.36 7.13
N LYS A 55 13.69 -15.63 6.75
CA LYS A 55 12.70 -16.10 5.76
C LYS A 55 11.25 -15.70 6.12
N HIS A 56 10.98 -15.46 7.40
CA HIS A 56 9.70 -14.97 7.93
C HIS A 56 9.46 -13.46 7.78
N LEU A 57 10.49 -12.65 7.48
CA LEU A 57 10.36 -11.21 7.19
C LEU A 57 10.21 -10.93 5.69
N ARG A 58 10.43 -11.93 4.83
CA ARG A 58 9.95 -11.84 3.45
C ARG A 58 8.44 -11.79 3.49
N PRO A 59 7.78 -10.78 2.90
CA PRO A 59 6.34 -10.79 2.75
C PRO A 59 5.94 -12.10 2.08
N LEU A 60 5.25 -12.98 2.81
CA LEU A 60 4.66 -14.19 2.25
C LEU A 60 3.73 -13.86 1.07
N ALA A 61 3.28 -12.60 0.98
CA ALA A 61 2.58 -12.01 -0.16
C ALA A 61 3.31 -12.18 -1.51
N GLN A 62 4.64 -12.30 -1.55
CA GLN A 62 5.36 -12.53 -2.82
C GLN A 62 5.34 -13.99 -3.30
N ASN A 63 5.01 -14.94 -2.41
CA ASN A 63 4.87 -16.36 -2.75
C ASN A 63 3.40 -16.80 -2.91
N LEU A 64 2.44 -15.89 -2.71
CA LEU A 64 1.04 -16.20 -2.99
C LEU A 64 0.81 -16.21 -4.50
N THR A 65 0.34 -17.33 -5.01
CA THR A 65 -0.17 -17.43 -6.38
C THR A 65 -1.30 -16.40 -6.58
N TRP A 66 -1.42 -15.85 -7.80
CA TRP A 66 -2.39 -14.79 -8.14
C TRP A 66 -3.82 -15.13 -7.66
N TYR A 67 -4.18 -16.41 -7.70
CA TYR A 67 -5.47 -16.93 -7.23
C TYR A 67 -5.73 -16.75 -5.72
N GLN A 68 -4.72 -16.95 -4.86
CA GLN A 68 -4.85 -16.70 -3.41
C GLN A 68 -4.82 -15.22 -3.08
N TYR A 69 -4.00 -14.44 -3.78
CA TYR A 69 -3.97 -12.98 -3.60
C TYR A 69 -5.32 -12.35 -3.94
N HIS A 70 -5.96 -12.80 -5.02
CA HIS A 70 -7.26 -12.30 -5.45
C HIS A 70 -8.45 -13.01 -4.79
N SER A 71 -8.21 -13.98 -3.90
CA SER A 71 -9.25 -14.74 -3.19
C SER A 71 -10.40 -15.20 -4.09
N LEU A 72 -10.07 -15.87 -5.21
CA LEU A 72 -11.06 -16.28 -6.22
C LEU A 72 -12.23 -17.10 -5.65
N ASP A 73 -11.99 -17.88 -4.59
CA ASP A 73 -13.03 -18.63 -3.88
C ASP A 73 -14.14 -17.72 -3.34
N VAL A 74 -13.76 -16.59 -2.72
CA VAL A 74 -14.70 -15.59 -2.18
C VAL A 74 -15.49 -14.91 -3.29
N ILE A 75 -14.83 -14.60 -4.42
CA ILE A 75 -15.49 -14.01 -5.60
C ILE A 75 -16.49 -14.99 -6.21
N GLY A 76 -16.11 -16.26 -6.35
CA GLY A 76 -16.99 -17.32 -6.85
C GLY A 76 -18.22 -17.51 -5.96
N PHE A 77 -18.03 -17.56 -4.65
CA PHE A 77 -19.12 -17.65 -3.69
C PHE A 77 -20.08 -16.46 -3.79
N LEU A 78 -19.55 -15.22 -3.82
CA LEU A 78 -20.37 -14.01 -3.96
C LEU A 78 -21.17 -13.99 -5.27
N LEU A 79 -20.55 -14.35 -6.39
CA LEU A 79 -21.23 -14.45 -7.69
C LEU A 79 -22.36 -15.50 -7.67
N ALA A 80 -22.13 -16.65 -7.04
CA ALA A 80 -23.15 -17.68 -6.90
C ALA A 80 -24.33 -17.21 -6.03
N CYS A 81 -24.06 -16.49 -4.93
CA CYS A 81 -25.12 -15.89 -4.11
C CYS A 81 -25.94 -14.86 -4.90
N VAL A 82 -25.28 -13.96 -5.64
CA VAL A 82 -25.99 -12.97 -6.46
C VAL A 82 -26.82 -13.66 -7.55
N ALA A 83 -26.24 -14.63 -8.26
CA ALA A 83 -26.93 -15.35 -9.32
C ALA A 83 -28.14 -16.14 -8.81
N THR A 84 -28.04 -16.79 -7.64
CA THR A 84 -29.18 -17.50 -7.04
C THR A 84 -30.27 -16.52 -6.62
N ILE A 85 -29.94 -15.42 -5.95
CA ILE A 85 -30.91 -14.38 -5.58
C ILE A 85 -31.60 -13.81 -6.82
N THR A 86 -30.85 -13.43 -7.85
CA THR A 86 -31.42 -12.92 -9.10
C THR A 86 -32.31 -13.95 -9.78
N PHE A 87 -31.90 -15.22 -9.81
CA PHE A 87 -32.72 -16.30 -10.36
C PHE A 87 -34.05 -16.46 -9.60
N PHE A 88 -34.02 -16.45 -8.26
CA PHE A 88 -35.22 -16.52 -7.43
C PHE A 88 -36.13 -15.30 -7.65
N VAL A 89 -35.58 -14.09 -7.70
CA VAL A 89 -36.36 -12.86 -7.96
C VAL A 89 -37.01 -12.91 -9.34
N ILE A 90 -36.27 -13.28 -10.39
CA ILE A 90 -36.82 -13.42 -11.74
C ILE A 90 -37.95 -14.46 -11.72
N LYS A 91 -37.72 -15.63 -11.11
CA LYS A 91 -38.75 -16.66 -11.01
C LYS A 91 -39.99 -16.21 -10.22
N CYS A 92 -39.84 -15.45 -9.15
CA CYS A 92 -40.96 -14.89 -8.39
C CYS A 92 -41.69 -13.75 -9.13
N CYS A 93 -41.01 -12.98 -9.97
CA CYS A 93 -41.64 -11.92 -10.77
C CYS A 93 -42.27 -12.43 -12.08
N LEU A 94 -41.88 -13.62 -12.55
CA LEU A 94 -42.44 -14.27 -13.76
C LEU A 94 -43.56 -15.27 -13.45
N LEU A 95 -43.76 -15.62 -12.18
CA LEU A 95 -44.87 -16.45 -11.68
C LEU A 95 -46.04 -15.54 -11.27
#